data_AF-F7RZP5-F1
#
_entry.id   AF-F7RZP5-F1
#
_cell.length_a   1.000
_cell.length_b   1.000
_cell.length_c   1.000
_cell.angle_alpha   90.00
_cell.angle_beta   90.00
_cell.angle_gamma   90.00
#
_symmetry.space_group_name_H-M   'P 1'
#
loop_
_entity.id
_entity.type
_entity.pdbx_description
1 polymer ?
#
loop_
_entity_poly.entity_id
_entity_poly.type
_entity_poly.pdbx_seq_one_letter_code
_entity_poly.pdbx_strand_id
1 'polypeptide(L)'
;MKQQRGFTLIELIIVIIILGILAVTAAPRFFDFSSDAQTSVVKGMEGSVKAASALVYAKSIIGGGITTPLTIDDAGTSVALTADTRYAAATATGIFEAVENDDFSSVVAGGALTAAATAENVEEDDLLIFPTDLAVDATGEPLCYVVYRAAVAAQTTPTVVAAAAPVIFAVTDGC
;
A
#
# COMPACT_ATOMS: atom_id res chain seq x y z
N MET A 1 44.61 -10.29 46.93
CA MET A 1 44.45 -9.09 46.08
C MET A 1 44.33 -9.56 44.63
N LYS A 2 43.16 -9.41 43.99
CA LYS A 2 42.99 -9.74 42.56
C LYS A 2 43.67 -8.64 41.75
N GLN A 3 44.65 -8.98 40.93
CA GLN A 3 45.27 -8.01 40.03
C GLN A 3 44.26 -7.57 38.98
N GLN A 4 43.96 -6.27 38.95
CA GLN A 4 43.12 -5.66 37.93
C GLN A 4 43.98 -5.48 36.68
N ARG A 5 43.78 -6.36 35.69
CA ARG A 5 44.40 -6.20 34.37
C ARG A 5 43.71 -5.04 33.67
N GLY A 6 44.41 -3.91 33.53
CA GLY A 6 43.94 -2.78 32.73
C GLY A 6 43.94 -3.12 31.24
N PHE A 7 43.00 -2.53 30.49
CA PHE A 7 42.97 -2.60 29.03
C PHE A 7 44.21 -1.90 28.46
N THR A 8 44.85 -2.50 27.47
CA THR A 8 46.01 -1.85 26.82
C THR A 8 45.52 -0.76 25.86
N LEU A 9 46.31 0.31 25.71
CA LEU A 9 46.00 1.40 24.78
C LEU A 9 45.88 0.88 23.33
N ILE A 10 46.68 -0.13 22.99
CA ILE A 10 46.65 -0.77 21.67
C ILE A 10 45.38 -1.60 21.44
N GLU A 11 44.85 -2.30 22.45
CA GLU A 11 43.57 -3.00 22.32
C GLU A 11 42.43 -2.04 22.01
N LEU A 12 42.40 -0.88 22.68
CA LEU A 12 41.36 0.12 22.42
C LEU A 12 41.46 0.67 20.98
N ILE A 13 42.68 0.94 20.51
CA ILE A 13 42.92 1.44 19.14
C ILE A 13 42.51 0.41 18.09
N ILE A 14 42.87 -0.86 18.28
CA ILE A 14 42.49 -1.92 17.34
C ILE A 14 40.97 -2.07 17.27
N VAL A 15 40.27 -1.98 18.39
CA VAL A 15 38.80 -2.08 18.42
C VAL A 15 38.15 -0.95 17.61
N ILE A 16 38.57 0.30 17.79
CA ILE A 16 37.98 1.41 17.02
C ILE A 16 38.33 1.34 15.53
N ILE A 17 39.49 0.81 15.17
CA ILE A 17 39.87 0.57 13.77
C ILE A 17 38.96 -0.49 13.14
N ILE A 18 38.75 -1.61 13.84
CA ILE A 18 37.86 -2.68 13.37
C ILE A 18 36.43 -2.15 13.21
N LEU A 19 35.92 -1.42 14.22
CA LEU A 19 34.59 -0.79 14.15
C LEU A 19 34.51 0.23 13.00
N GLY A 20 35.58 0.98 12.73
CA GLY A 20 35.65 1.92 11.60
C GLY A 20 35.53 1.22 10.24
N ILE A 21 36.22 0.09 10.05
CA ILE A 21 36.15 -0.69 8.80
C ILE A 21 34.74 -1.29 8.62
N LEU A 22 34.16 -1.83 9.69
CA LEU A 22 32.80 -2.39 9.65
C LEU A 22 31.75 -1.31 9.36
N ALA A 23 31.90 -0.11 9.95
CA ALA A 23 30.98 0.99 9.72
C ALA A 23 30.98 1.46 8.26
N VAL A 24 32.16 1.63 7.65
CA VAL A 24 32.27 2.10 6.26
C VAL A 24 31.71 1.09 5.25
N THR A 25 31.84 -0.21 5.52
CA THR A 25 31.33 -1.26 4.61
C THR A 25 29.84 -1.56 4.82
N ALA A 26 29.31 -1.40 6.05
CA ALA A 26 27.90 -1.64 6.37
C ALA A 26 26.99 -0.43 6.08
N ALA A 27 27.48 0.80 6.25
CA ALA A 27 26.65 2.00 6.13
C ALA A 27 25.93 2.14 4.77
N PRO A 28 26.58 1.92 3.60
CA PRO A 28 25.89 2.06 2.31
C PRO A 28 24.67 1.14 2.17
N ARG A 29 24.80 -0.13 2.59
CA ARG A 29 23.69 -1.10 2.49
C ARG A 29 22.60 -0.89 3.52
N PHE A 30 22.95 -0.36 4.69
CA PHE A 30 21.97 -0.08 5.74
C PHE A 30 20.94 0.97 5.29
N PHE A 31 21.34 1.94 4.46
CA PHE A 31 20.42 2.94 3.90
C PHE A 31 19.46 2.37 2.85
N ASP A 32 19.93 1.45 2.00
CA ASP A 32 19.10 0.85 0.94
C ASP A 32 18.02 -0.10 1.50
N PHE A 33 18.28 -0.77 2.64
CA PHE A 33 17.33 -1.73 3.22
C PHE A 33 15.99 -1.10 3.64
N SER A 34 15.98 0.16 4.04
CA SER A 34 14.75 0.83 4.45
C SER A 34 13.82 1.11 3.25
N SER A 35 14.39 1.52 2.10
CA SER A 35 13.65 1.73 0.84
C SER A 35 13.13 0.39 0.28
N ASP A 36 13.98 -0.64 0.27
CA ASP A 36 13.60 -1.98 -0.19
C ASP A 36 12.48 -2.59 0.67
N ALA A 37 12.52 -2.38 1.99
CA ALA A 37 11.49 -2.84 2.90
C ALA A 37 10.15 -2.13 2.63
N GLN A 38 10.16 -0.82 2.46
CA GLN A 38 8.97 -0.03 2.14
C GLN A 38 8.35 -0.44 0.80
N THR A 39 9.19 -0.59 -0.23
CA THR A 39 8.77 -1.10 -1.55
C THR A 39 8.10 -2.47 -1.44
N SER A 40 8.64 -3.34 -0.59
CA SER A 40 8.10 -4.69 -0.37
C SER A 40 6.74 -4.66 0.34
N VAL A 41 6.55 -3.75 1.31
CA VAL A 41 5.26 -3.57 2.00
C VAL A 41 4.18 -3.11 1.03
N VAL A 42 4.46 -2.11 0.18
CA VAL A 42 3.49 -1.59 -0.81
C VAL A 42 3.14 -2.65 -1.86
N LYS A 43 4.11 -3.43 -2.34
CA LYS A 43 3.84 -4.57 -3.23
C LYS A 43 3.03 -5.68 -2.56
N GLY A 44 3.29 -5.94 -1.28
CA GLY A 44 2.47 -6.86 -0.47
C GLY A 44 1.02 -6.38 -0.37
N MET A 45 0.83 -5.09 -0.12
CA MET A 45 -0.47 -4.45 -0.08
C MET A 45 -1.19 -4.53 -1.43
N GLU A 46 -0.50 -4.32 -2.55
CA GLU A 46 -1.08 -4.48 -3.89
C GLU A 46 -1.68 -5.88 -4.07
N GLY A 47 -0.99 -6.91 -3.58
CA GLY A 47 -1.49 -8.28 -3.54
C GLY A 47 -2.75 -8.43 -2.69
N SER A 48 -2.77 -7.83 -1.49
CA SER A 48 -3.93 -7.84 -0.59
C SER A 48 -5.14 -7.15 -1.21
N VAL A 49 -4.96 -5.98 -1.84
CA VAL A 49 -6.03 -5.23 -2.53
C VAL A 49 -6.59 -6.03 -3.70
N LYS A 50 -5.72 -6.69 -4.49
CA LYS A 50 -6.17 -7.60 -5.56
C LYS A 50 -6.97 -8.77 -5.01
N ALA A 51 -6.53 -9.40 -3.93
CA ALA A 51 -7.24 -10.51 -3.29
C ALA A 51 -8.61 -10.06 -2.74
N ALA A 52 -8.66 -8.92 -2.04
CA ALA A 52 -9.90 -8.33 -1.53
C ALA A 52 -10.88 -8.02 -2.67
N SER A 53 -10.41 -7.41 -3.77
CA SER A 53 -11.25 -7.11 -4.93
C SER A 53 -11.87 -8.37 -5.56
N ALA A 54 -11.10 -9.46 -5.65
CA ALA A 54 -11.57 -10.74 -6.16
C ALA A 54 -12.57 -11.42 -5.21
N LEU A 55 -12.36 -11.29 -3.90
CA LEU A 55 -13.26 -11.79 -2.87
C LEU A 55 -14.62 -11.08 -2.94
N VAL A 56 -14.61 -9.74 -2.98
CA VAL A 56 -15.82 -8.91 -3.12
C VAL A 56 -16.59 -9.31 -4.37
N TYR A 57 -15.88 -9.46 -5.49
CA TYR A 57 -16.47 -9.91 -6.75
C TYR A 57 -17.14 -11.28 -6.62
N ALA A 58 -16.44 -12.27 -6.07
CA ALA A 58 -17.00 -13.61 -5.88
C ALA A 58 -18.23 -13.61 -4.95
N LYS A 59 -18.17 -12.85 -3.85
CA LYS A 59 -19.29 -12.69 -2.90
C LYS A 59 -20.49 -12.01 -3.54
N SER A 60 -20.30 -11.01 -4.40
CA SER A 60 -21.41 -10.36 -5.11
C SER A 60 -22.15 -11.30 -6.07
N ILE A 61 -21.43 -12.26 -6.68
CA ILE A 61 -22.03 -13.26 -7.57
C ILE A 61 -22.89 -14.23 -6.77
N ILE A 62 -22.36 -14.71 -5.65
CA ILE A 62 -23.06 -15.66 -4.76
C ILE A 62 -24.26 -14.98 -4.09
N GLY A 63 -24.09 -13.73 -3.65
CA GLY A 63 -25.10 -12.90 -2.98
C GLY A 63 -26.23 -12.37 -3.88
N GLY A 64 -26.29 -12.78 -5.14
CA GLY A 64 -27.42 -12.53 -6.02
C GLY A 64 -27.38 -11.23 -6.82
N GLY A 65 -26.26 -10.49 -6.85
CA GLY A 65 -26.19 -9.30 -7.70
C GLY A 65 -25.38 -8.14 -7.16
N ILE A 66 -25.76 -6.96 -7.63
CA ILE A 66 -25.19 -5.66 -7.28
C ILE A 66 -26.05 -5.12 -6.14
N THR A 67 -25.75 -5.57 -4.93
CA THR A 67 -26.42 -5.11 -3.70
C THR A 67 -25.37 -4.44 -2.83
N THR A 68 -25.60 -3.17 -2.48
CA THR A 68 -24.69 -2.38 -1.68
C THR A 68 -25.41 -1.90 -0.41
N PRO A 69 -24.81 -2.04 0.80
CA PRO A 69 -23.52 -2.69 1.05
C PRO A 69 -23.59 -4.22 0.89
N LEU A 70 -22.47 -4.84 0.48
CA LEU A 70 -22.29 -6.28 0.40
C LEU A 70 -21.57 -6.78 1.64
N THR A 71 -22.15 -7.76 2.34
CA THR A 71 -21.47 -8.44 3.44
C THR A 71 -20.48 -9.47 2.89
N ILE A 72 -19.19 -9.32 3.20
CA ILE A 72 -18.13 -10.15 2.62
C ILE A 72 -17.69 -11.32 3.51
N ASP A 73 -17.99 -11.27 4.81
CA ASP A 73 -17.59 -12.28 5.78
C ASP A 73 -18.70 -12.61 6.79
N ASP A 74 -18.42 -13.52 7.73
CA ASP A 74 -19.36 -13.90 8.78
C ASP A 74 -19.33 -12.94 9.98
N ALA A 75 -18.33 -12.04 10.06
CA ALA A 75 -18.23 -11.03 11.11
C ALA A 75 -19.13 -9.80 10.83
N GLY A 76 -19.61 -9.66 9.59
CA GLY A 76 -20.54 -8.62 9.19
C GLY A 76 -19.91 -7.45 8.43
N THR A 77 -18.66 -7.59 7.99
CA THR A 77 -17.93 -6.56 7.24
C THR A 77 -18.68 -6.24 5.95
N SER A 78 -19.02 -4.95 5.81
CA SER A 78 -19.98 -4.45 4.83
C SER A 78 -19.29 -3.49 3.86
N VAL A 79 -19.12 -3.95 2.62
CA VAL A 79 -18.35 -3.27 1.58
C VAL A 79 -19.27 -2.57 0.58
N ALA A 80 -19.01 -1.29 0.31
CA ALA A 80 -19.66 -0.56 -0.76
C ALA A 80 -19.19 -1.06 -2.14
N LEU A 81 -20.13 -1.34 -3.04
CA LEU A 81 -19.83 -1.67 -4.43
C LEU A 81 -19.86 -0.44 -5.33
N THR A 82 -19.06 -0.44 -6.40
CA THR A 82 -19.18 0.57 -7.46
C THR A 82 -20.50 0.36 -8.20
N ALA A 83 -21.25 1.45 -8.43
CA ALA A 83 -22.56 1.43 -9.08
C ALA A 83 -22.55 0.61 -10.38
N ASP A 84 -23.57 -0.22 -10.55
CA ASP A 84 -23.74 -1.08 -11.73
C ASP A 84 -22.58 -2.05 -12.00
N THR A 85 -21.70 -2.28 -11.01
CA THR A 85 -20.64 -3.29 -11.06
C THR A 85 -20.67 -4.22 -9.86
N ARG A 86 -19.92 -5.31 -9.96
CA ARG A 86 -19.74 -6.33 -8.92
C ARG A 86 -18.47 -6.14 -8.09
N TYR A 87 -17.77 -5.03 -8.28
CA TYR A 87 -16.50 -4.74 -7.61
C TYR A 87 -16.69 -3.70 -6.52
N ALA A 88 -15.77 -3.68 -5.57
CA ALA A 88 -15.75 -2.67 -4.51
C ALA A 88 -15.66 -1.25 -5.08
N ALA A 89 -16.16 -0.27 -4.32
CA ALA A 89 -15.98 1.15 -4.61
C ALA A 89 -14.55 1.60 -4.28
N ALA A 90 -14.04 2.60 -5.01
CA ALA A 90 -12.79 3.29 -4.68
C ALA A 90 -13.01 4.27 -3.51
N THR A 91 -13.40 3.75 -2.35
CA THR A 91 -13.71 4.53 -1.15
C THR A 91 -13.23 3.83 0.11
N ALA A 92 -13.15 4.57 1.22
CA ALA A 92 -12.83 4.00 2.53
C ALA A 92 -13.81 2.88 2.93
N THR A 93 -15.11 3.05 2.66
CA THR A 93 -16.16 2.04 2.89
C THR A 93 -16.23 0.95 1.82
N GLY A 94 -15.42 1.06 0.78
CA GLY A 94 -15.38 0.16 -0.37
C GLY A 94 -14.21 -0.80 -0.25
N ILE A 95 -13.24 -0.69 -1.17
CA ILE A 95 -12.11 -1.59 -1.23
C ILE A 95 -11.24 -1.55 0.04
N PHE A 96 -11.14 -0.40 0.70
CA PHE A 96 -10.29 -0.27 1.88
C PHE A 96 -10.87 -1.05 3.07
N GLU A 97 -12.18 -0.94 3.29
CA GLU A 97 -12.91 -1.80 4.23
C GLU A 97 -12.71 -3.29 3.94
N ALA A 98 -12.65 -3.68 2.66
CA ALA A 98 -12.48 -5.07 2.26
C ALA A 98 -11.07 -5.64 2.54
N VAL A 99 -10.06 -4.79 2.73
CA VAL A 99 -8.67 -5.20 3.02
C VAL A 99 -8.44 -5.38 4.53
N GLU A 100 -9.28 -4.76 5.38
CA GLU A 100 -9.26 -4.86 6.86
C GLU A 100 -7.84 -4.75 7.45
N ASN A 101 -7.24 -3.56 7.40
CA ASN A 101 -5.89 -3.39 7.90
C ASN A 101 -5.66 -2.04 8.59
N ASP A 102 -5.31 -2.09 9.87
CA ASP A 102 -5.06 -0.92 10.72
C ASP A 102 -3.69 -0.25 10.46
N ASP A 103 -2.76 -0.95 9.80
CA ASP A 103 -1.42 -0.43 9.46
C ASP A 103 -1.43 0.43 8.20
N PHE A 104 -2.57 0.52 7.52
CA PHE A 104 -2.73 1.27 6.27
C PHE A 104 -3.75 2.39 6.42
N SER A 105 -3.60 3.41 5.58
CA SER A 105 -4.54 4.52 5.44
C SER A 105 -4.96 4.64 3.98
N SER A 106 -6.08 5.31 3.73
CA SER A 106 -6.52 5.59 2.37
C SER A 106 -7.01 7.02 2.20
N VAL A 107 -6.82 7.55 0.99
CA VAL A 107 -7.30 8.87 0.59
C VAL A 107 -7.76 8.83 -0.86
N VAL A 108 -8.84 9.54 -1.18
CA VAL A 108 -9.28 9.73 -2.56
C VAL A 108 -8.41 10.81 -3.20
N ALA A 109 -7.88 10.54 -4.38
CA ALA A 109 -6.88 11.39 -5.02
C ALA A 109 -7.32 12.85 -5.13
N GLY A 110 -8.54 13.13 -5.58
CA GLY A 110 -9.08 14.49 -5.74
C GLY A 110 -9.20 15.30 -4.44
N GLY A 111 -9.16 14.65 -3.28
CA GLY A 111 -9.20 15.31 -1.97
C GLY A 111 -7.84 15.75 -1.43
N ALA A 112 -6.73 15.21 -1.96
CA ALA A 112 -5.39 15.37 -1.37
C ALA A 112 -4.25 15.60 -2.38
N LEU A 113 -4.39 15.24 -3.66
CA LEU A 113 -3.31 15.36 -4.64
C LEU A 113 -3.05 16.81 -5.05
N THR A 114 -2.12 17.48 -4.37
CA THR A 114 -1.43 18.66 -4.93
C THR A 114 0.05 18.41 -5.25
N ALA A 115 0.64 17.27 -4.83
CA ALA A 115 2.05 16.96 -5.12
C ALA A 115 2.36 15.47 -5.44
N ALA A 116 1.60 14.49 -4.93
CA ALA A 116 1.80 13.06 -5.28
C ALA A 116 1.42 12.70 -6.74
N ALA A 117 0.88 13.66 -7.49
CA ALA A 117 0.53 13.58 -8.92
C ALA A 117 1.74 13.52 -9.88
N THR A 118 2.87 12.98 -9.44
CA THR A 118 4.01 12.71 -10.33
C THR A 118 3.97 11.30 -10.93
N ALA A 119 3.11 10.42 -10.42
CA ALA A 119 2.85 9.14 -11.08
C ALA A 119 1.94 9.37 -12.31
N GLU A 120 2.44 9.06 -13.50
CA GLU A 120 1.81 9.25 -14.82
C GLU A 120 0.41 8.59 -15.02
N ASN A 121 -0.19 7.97 -14.01
CA ASN A 121 -1.39 7.14 -14.17
C ASN A 121 -2.40 7.22 -13.02
N VAL A 122 -2.45 8.29 -12.22
CA VAL A 122 -3.45 8.48 -11.15
C VAL A 122 -4.58 9.40 -11.61
N GLU A 123 -5.82 8.99 -11.39
CA GLU A 123 -7.05 9.75 -11.69
C GLU A 123 -7.67 10.35 -10.42
N GLU A 124 -8.49 11.39 -10.55
CA GLU A 124 -9.08 12.14 -9.41
C GLU A 124 -9.96 11.27 -8.49
N ASP A 125 -10.61 10.26 -9.06
CA ASP A 125 -11.50 9.33 -8.35
C ASP A 125 -10.79 8.07 -7.85
N ASP A 126 -9.47 7.94 -8.06
CA ASP A 126 -8.72 6.80 -7.56
C ASP A 126 -8.59 6.85 -6.05
N LEU A 127 -8.64 5.67 -5.43
CA LEU A 127 -8.31 5.52 -4.02
C LEU A 127 -6.83 5.15 -3.88
N LEU A 128 -6.10 5.96 -3.14
CA LEU A 128 -4.71 5.70 -2.79
C LEU A 128 -4.67 5.04 -1.42
N ILE A 129 -3.92 3.94 -1.30
CA ILE A 129 -3.76 3.18 -0.05
C ILE A 129 -2.27 3.12 0.27
N PHE A 130 -1.89 3.52 1.47
CA PHE A 130 -0.48 3.65 1.87
C PHE A 130 -0.28 3.30 3.34
N PRO A 131 0.92 2.87 3.76
CA PRO A 131 1.20 2.62 5.17
C PRO A 131 1.13 3.88 6.02
N THR A 132 0.55 3.76 7.22
CA THR A 132 0.40 4.87 8.18
C THR A 132 1.74 5.42 8.65
N ASP A 133 2.76 4.56 8.70
CA ASP A 133 4.12 4.89 9.15
C ASP A 133 5.06 5.28 8.00
N LEU A 134 4.57 5.46 6.77
CA LEU A 134 5.44 5.72 5.62
C LEU A 134 5.98 7.16 5.57
N ALA A 135 7.18 7.31 5.01
CA ALA A 135 7.78 8.60 4.71
C ALA A 135 6.89 9.40 3.74
N VAL A 136 6.59 10.63 4.16
CA VAL A 136 5.91 11.63 3.35
C VAL A 136 6.95 12.54 2.69
N ASP A 137 6.62 13.07 1.51
CA ASP A 137 7.42 14.05 0.82
C ASP A 137 7.46 15.39 1.57
N ALA A 138 8.17 16.38 1.01
CA ALA A 138 8.31 17.70 1.62
C ALA A 138 6.99 18.48 1.78
N THR A 139 5.92 18.00 1.14
CA THR A 139 4.55 18.56 1.23
C THR A 139 3.65 17.77 2.18
N GLY A 140 4.13 16.64 2.72
CA GLY A 140 3.35 15.77 3.60
C GLY A 140 2.59 14.68 2.84
N GLU A 141 2.89 14.45 1.56
CA GLU A 141 2.22 13.45 0.72
C GLU A 141 2.97 12.11 0.72
N PRO A 142 2.27 10.96 0.73
CA PRO A 142 2.92 9.65 0.74
C PRO A 142 3.71 9.39 -0.55
N LEU A 143 4.99 9.00 -0.42
CA LEU A 143 5.86 8.71 -1.56
C LEU A 143 5.57 7.36 -2.23
N CYS A 144 4.97 6.42 -1.50
CA CYS A 144 4.61 5.09 -2.03
C CYS A 144 3.21 4.68 -1.62
N TYR A 145 2.44 4.22 -2.60
CA TYR A 145 1.03 3.90 -2.42
C TYR A 145 0.56 2.89 -3.45
N VAL A 146 -0.52 2.19 -3.12
CA VAL A 146 -1.29 1.38 -4.05
C VAL A 146 -2.43 2.22 -4.59
N VAL A 147 -2.56 2.26 -5.90
CA VAL A 147 -3.69 2.90 -6.58
C VAL A 147 -4.76 1.84 -6.81
N TYR A 148 -5.97 2.12 -6.35
CA TYR A 148 -7.17 1.38 -6.70
C TYR A 148 -8.11 2.26 -7.52
N ARG A 149 -8.27 1.89 -8.79
CA ARG A 149 -9.28 2.46 -9.68
C ARG A 149 -10.51 1.59 -9.67
N ALA A 150 -11.66 2.20 -9.38
CA ALA A 150 -12.94 1.51 -9.41
C ALA A 150 -13.22 0.88 -10.78
N ALA A 151 -13.98 -0.21 -10.77
CA ALA A 151 -14.51 -0.81 -11.98
C ALA A 151 -15.50 0.15 -12.67
N VAL A 152 -15.50 0.17 -14.00
CA VAL A 152 -16.46 0.99 -14.76
C VAL A 152 -17.53 0.09 -15.35
N ALA A 153 -18.80 0.50 -15.20
CA ALA A 153 -19.94 -0.24 -15.71
C ALA A 153 -19.87 -0.41 -17.24
N ALA A 154 -20.51 -1.48 -17.72
CA ALA A 154 -20.73 -1.71 -19.14
C ALA A 154 -21.45 -0.51 -19.78
N GLN A 155 -20.92 0.05 -20.88
CA GLN A 155 -21.63 1.09 -21.61
C GLN A 155 -22.93 0.54 -22.23
N THR A 156 -23.99 1.35 -22.21
CA THR A 156 -25.37 0.98 -22.63
C THR A 156 -25.64 1.13 -24.13
N THR A 157 -24.65 1.49 -24.95
CA THR A 157 -24.69 1.42 -26.41
C THR A 157 -24.99 -0.04 -26.84
N PRO A 158 -25.71 -0.34 -27.94
CA PRO A 158 -26.20 -1.70 -28.29
C PRO A 158 -25.17 -2.83 -28.38
N THR A 159 -23.88 -2.55 -28.20
CA THR A 159 -22.84 -3.51 -27.89
C THR A 159 -22.79 -3.79 -26.38
N VAL A 160 -23.19 -5.00 -25.99
CA VAL A 160 -22.96 -5.53 -24.64
C VAL A 160 -21.44 -5.69 -24.45
N VAL A 161 -20.78 -4.69 -23.87
CA VAL A 161 -19.39 -4.80 -23.40
C VAL A 161 -19.45 -5.25 -21.94
N ALA A 162 -18.58 -6.17 -21.52
CA ALA A 162 -18.49 -6.51 -20.10
C ALA A 162 -17.97 -5.30 -19.29
N ALA A 163 -18.41 -5.15 -18.04
CA ALA A 163 -17.85 -4.14 -17.14
C ALA A 163 -16.33 -4.30 -17.04
N ALA A 164 -15.60 -3.19 -17.07
CA ALA A 164 -14.14 -3.21 -16.96
C ALA A 164 -13.77 -3.51 -15.50
N ALA A 165 -12.91 -4.52 -15.30
CA ALA A 165 -12.37 -4.85 -13.99
C ALA A 165 -11.58 -3.65 -13.40
N PRO A 166 -11.47 -3.54 -12.06
CA PRO A 166 -10.72 -2.47 -11.42
C PRO A 166 -9.24 -2.54 -11.81
N VAL A 167 -8.60 -1.38 -11.94
CA VAL A 167 -7.15 -1.27 -12.21
C VAL A 167 -6.45 -1.10 -10.86
N ILE A 168 -5.46 -1.96 -10.59
CA ILE A 168 -4.74 -1.99 -9.32
C ILE A 168 -3.25 -2.10 -9.60
N PHE A 169 -2.48 -1.14 -9.11
CA PHE A 169 -1.02 -1.12 -9.25
C PHE A 169 -0.37 -0.38 -8.08
N ALA A 170 0.86 -0.78 -7.75
CA ALA A 170 1.70 -0.07 -6.79
C ALA A 170 2.52 1.02 -7.49
N VAL A 171 2.60 2.18 -6.87
CA VAL A 171 3.58 3.23 -7.15
C VAL A 171 4.65 3.15 -6.08
N THR A 172 5.88 2.85 -6.49
CA THR A 172 7.03 2.66 -5.59
C THR A 172 8.18 3.61 -5.89
N ASP A 173 7.99 4.55 -6.83
CA ASP A 173 9.00 5.54 -7.15
C ASP A 173 9.08 6.56 -6.02
N GLY A 174 10.19 6.56 -5.28
CA GLY A 174 10.39 7.45 -4.12
C GLY A 174 10.27 6.77 -2.76
N CYS A 175 10.12 5.44 -2.72
CA CYS A 175 10.49 4.66 -1.53
C CYS A 175 12.02 4.71 -1.35
#